data_AF-A0A409WJS1-F1
#
_entry.id   AF-A0A409WJS1-F1
#
_cell.length_a   1.000
_cell.length_b   1.000
_cell.length_c   1.000
_cell.angle_alpha   90.00
_cell.angle_beta   90.00
_cell.angle_gamma   90.00
#
_symmetry.space_group_name_H-M   'P 1'
#
loop_
_entity.id
_entity.type
_entity.pdbx_description
1 polymer ?
#
loop_
_entity_poly.entity_id
_entity_poly.type
_entity_poly.pdbx_seq_one_letter_code
_entity_poly.pdbx_strand_id
1 'polypeptide(L)'
;MSLGFNLALRTDTNPTGKLPAKNARNFKVLDHALNILFSAPFIPISWHNFAVQVDCDSNTVAVLYSQDSNQLKASDAESDTSDWASRLPFVNPADSPADQGNIVLHGMQEGATEGLLYFGLFVEGVQNRIGVGGGRTIKTV
;
A
#
# COMPACT_ATOMS: atom_id res chain seq x y z
N MET A 1 -3.88 6.33 -18.26
CA MET A 1 -4.10 6.80 -16.87
C MET A 1 -3.50 5.71 -15.98
N SER A 2 -2.29 5.90 -15.43
CA SER A 2 -1.52 4.88 -14.69
C SER A 2 -1.72 5.06 -13.20
N LEU A 3 -2.40 4.12 -12.55
CA LEU A 3 -2.81 4.23 -11.14
C LEU A 3 -1.70 3.68 -10.25
N GLY A 4 -1.26 4.47 -9.27
CA GLY A 4 -0.20 4.08 -8.33
C GLY A 4 -0.72 4.09 -6.90
N PHE A 5 -0.72 2.93 -6.25
CA PHE A 5 -0.77 2.83 -4.79
C PHE A 5 0.48 2.13 -4.31
N ASN A 6 0.93 2.44 -3.10
CA ASN A 6 2.12 1.80 -2.52
C ASN A 6 1.69 0.94 -1.34
N LEU A 7 1.93 -0.36 -1.44
CA LEU A 7 2.03 -1.21 -0.25
C LEU A 7 3.45 -1.04 0.29
N ALA A 8 3.56 -0.56 1.52
CA ALA A 8 4.85 -0.27 2.11
C ALA A 8 5.01 -0.92 3.49
N LEU A 9 6.19 -1.52 3.68
CA LEU A 9 6.76 -1.84 4.99
C LEU A 9 7.85 -0.82 5.27
N ARG A 10 7.44 0.45 5.45
CA ARG A 10 8.37 1.55 5.68
C ARG A 10 7.75 2.64 6.56
N THR A 11 8.58 3.59 6.96
CA THR A 11 8.15 4.81 7.66
C THR A 11 7.50 5.79 6.69
N ASP A 12 6.61 6.63 7.20
CA ASP A 12 5.78 7.52 6.36
C ASP A 12 6.60 8.65 5.71
N THR A 13 7.84 8.85 6.18
CA THR A 13 8.88 9.73 5.64
C THR A 13 10.25 9.06 5.75
N ASN A 14 11.28 9.62 5.11
CA ASN A 14 12.67 9.21 5.35
C ASN A 14 12.99 9.41 6.85
N PRO A 15 13.24 8.35 7.63
CA PRO A 15 13.30 8.46 9.07
C PRO A 15 14.60 9.15 9.50
N THR A 16 14.48 10.32 10.13
CA THR A 16 15.61 11.14 10.59
C THR A 16 16.09 10.81 12.00
N GLY A 17 15.57 9.74 12.62
CA GLY A 17 15.82 9.34 14.01
C GLY A 17 16.39 7.94 14.18
N LYS A 18 16.47 7.46 15.43
CA LYS A 18 16.99 6.11 15.74
C LYS A 18 16.13 5.04 15.06
N LEU A 19 16.79 4.20 14.26
CA LEU A 19 16.17 3.07 13.56
C LEU A 19 16.16 1.78 14.39
N PRO A 20 15.19 0.87 14.16
CA PRO A 20 14.00 1.08 13.33
C PRO A 20 13.02 2.04 14.01
N ALA A 21 12.34 2.89 13.23
CA ALA A 21 11.31 3.76 13.78
C ALA A 21 10.20 2.95 14.44
N LYS A 22 9.55 3.52 15.46
CA LYS A 22 8.56 2.81 16.30
C LYS A 22 7.40 2.21 15.50
N ASN A 23 7.04 2.82 14.37
CA ASN A 23 5.95 2.38 13.48
C ASN A 23 6.43 1.63 12.22
N ALA A 24 7.70 1.21 12.16
CA ALA A 24 8.26 0.48 11.02
C ALA A 24 7.77 -0.99 10.94
N ARG A 25 7.00 -1.46 11.93
CA ARG A 25 6.54 -2.86 12.04
C ARG A 25 5.11 -3.09 11.53
N ASN A 26 4.59 -2.17 10.71
CA ASN A 26 3.24 -2.28 10.16
C ASN A 26 3.29 -2.31 8.63
N PHE A 27 2.42 -3.12 8.04
CA PHE A 27 1.97 -2.89 6.67
C PHE A 27 1.18 -1.61 6.63
N LYS A 28 1.46 -0.77 5.64
CA LYS A 28 0.70 0.44 5.38
C LYS A 28 0.31 0.51 3.92
N VAL A 29 -0.93 0.93 3.70
CA VAL A 29 -1.37 1.47 2.41
C VAL A 29 -1.50 2.97 2.59
N LEU A 30 -0.76 3.69 1.76
CA LEU A 30 -0.70 5.15 1.79
C LEU A 30 -1.43 5.69 0.57
N ASP A 31 -2.13 6.81 0.75
CA ASP A 31 -2.53 7.61 -0.39
C ASP A 31 -1.32 8.33 -0.98
N HIS A 32 -1.58 9.09 -2.03
CA HIS A 32 -0.57 9.85 -2.73
C HIS A 32 0.08 10.95 -1.90
N ALA A 33 -0.66 11.54 -0.95
CA ALA A 33 -0.15 12.53 -0.01
C ALA A 33 0.56 11.89 1.21
N LEU A 34 0.80 10.58 1.17
CA LEU A 34 1.37 9.78 2.25
C LEU A 34 0.51 9.73 3.51
N ASN A 35 -0.80 10.05 3.41
CA ASN A 35 -1.73 9.77 4.47
C ASN A 35 -1.95 8.27 4.56
N ILE A 36 -2.03 7.75 5.78
CA ILE A 36 -2.29 6.34 6.03
C ILE A 36 -3.77 6.05 5.76
N LEU A 37 -4.04 5.32 4.68
CA LEU A 37 -5.37 4.76 4.41
C LEU A 37 -5.61 3.49 5.21
N PHE A 38 -4.57 2.69 5.36
CA PHE A 38 -4.66 1.45 6.09
C PHE A 38 -3.36 1.14 6.82
N SER A 39 -3.48 0.55 8.02
CA SER A 39 -2.34 0.08 8.79
C SER A 39 -2.70 -1.22 9.50
N ALA A 40 -1.85 -2.23 9.35
CA ALA A 40 -1.93 -3.47 10.11
C ALA A 40 -0.54 -3.87 10.62
N PRO A 41 -0.41 -4.44 11.83
CA PRO A 41 0.84 -5.02 12.29
C PRO A 41 1.36 -6.08 11.31
N PHE A 42 2.67 -6.06 11.02
CA PHE A 42 3.34 -7.16 10.34
C PHE A 42 3.49 -8.32 11.32
N ILE A 43 2.89 -9.46 10.97
CA ILE A 43 3.03 -10.70 11.75
C ILE A 43 3.89 -11.66 10.91
N PRO A 44 5.10 -12.03 11.37
CA PRO A 44 5.92 -13.00 10.67
C PRO A 44 5.13 -14.29 10.40
N ILE A 45 5.43 -14.97 9.29
CA ILE A 45 4.85 -16.26 8.87
C ILE A 45 3.32 -16.30 8.68
N SER A 46 2.62 -15.19 8.83
CA SER A 46 1.19 -15.06 8.49
C SER A 46 1.01 -14.54 7.07
N TRP A 47 -0.07 -14.97 6.41
CA TRP A 47 -0.48 -14.36 5.14
C TRP A 47 -1.25 -13.08 5.42
N HIS A 48 -0.89 -12.01 4.71
CA HIS A 48 -1.60 -10.74 4.73
C HIS A 48 -2.20 -10.51 3.35
N ASN A 49 -3.51 -10.61 3.26
CA ASN A 49 -4.22 -10.44 1.99
C ASN A 49 -4.70 -9.00 1.88
N PHE A 50 -4.47 -8.40 0.72
CA PHE A 50 -4.90 -7.04 0.41
C PHE A 50 -5.69 -7.03 -0.89
N ALA A 51 -6.72 -6.19 -0.95
CA ALA A 51 -7.26 -5.70 -2.21
C ALA A 51 -7.39 -4.18 -2.12
N VAL A 52 -7.07 -3.49 -3.22
CA VAL A 52 -7.28 -2.05 -3.34
C VAL A 52 -8.36 -1.86 -4.38
N GLN A 53 -9.52 -1.37 -3.95
CA GLN A 53 -10.58 -1.00 -4.85
C GLN A 53 -10.34 0.43 -5.30
N VAL A 54 -10.45 0.66 -6.61
CA VAL A 54 -10.35 1.97 -7.21
C VAL A 54 -11.65 2.22 -7.97
N ASP A 55 -12.34 3.29 -7.62
CA ASP A 55 -13.45 3.79 -8.41
C ASP A 55 -12.97 5.03 -9.18
N CYS A 56 -12.82 4.86 -10.49
CA CYS A 56 -12.36 5.91 -11.39
C CYS A 56 -13.43 6.98 -11.67
N ASP A 57 -14.72 6.66 -11.48
CA ASP A 57 -15.82 7.59 -11.74
C ASP A 57 -15.99 8.55 -10.56
N SER A 58 -15.90 8.03 -9.34
CA SER A 58 -15.94 8.83 -8.11
C SER A 58 -14.57 9.35 -7.67
N ASN A 59 -13.48 8.89 -8.29
CA ASN A 59 -12.10 9.12 -7.86
C ASN A 59 -11.90 8.74 -6.38
N THR A 60 -12.27 7.51 -6.01
CA THR A 60 -12.08 7.02 -4.63
C THR A 60 -11.24 5.75 -4.59
N VAL A 61 -10.53 5.57 -3.48
CA VAL A 61 -9.80 4.33 -3.16
C VAL A 61 -10.24 3.80 -1.80
N ALA A 62 -10.50 2.50 -1.75
CA ALA A 62 -10.75 1.74 -0.53
C ALA A 62 -9.77 0.58 -0.41
N VAL A 63 -9.39 0.25 0.82
CA VAL A 63 -8.52 -0.90 1.12
C VAL A 63 -9.35 -2.00 1.74
N LEU A 64 -9.20 -3.22 1.24
CA LEU A 64 -9.70 -4.42 1.89
C LEU A 64 -8.52 -5.22 2.43
N TYR A 65 -8.69 -5.78 3.62
CA TYR A 65 -7.64 -6.53 4.30
C TYR A 65 -8.18 -7.76 5.02
N SER A 66 -7.34 -8.80 5.09
CA SER A 66 -7.55 -9.95 5.96
C SER A 66 -6.23 -10.65 6.28
N GLN A 67 -6.27 -11.57 7.24
CA GLN A 67 -5.14 -12.44 7.59
C GLN A 67 -5.47 -13.90 7.30
N ASP A 68 -4.49 -14.62 6.78
CA ASP A 68 -4.54 -16.05 6.50
C ASP A 68 -5.71 -16.42 5.58
N SER A 69 -6.59 -17.31 6.04
CA SER A 69 -7.75 -17.77 5.28
C SER A 69 -9.02 -16.96 5.54
N ASN A 70 -8.93 -15.89 6.33
CA ASN A 70 -10.08 -15.04 6.61
C ASN A 70 -10.54 -14.29 5.36
N GLN A 71 -11.81 -13.91 5.36
CA GLN A 71 -12.37 -13.14 4.25
C GLN A 71 -11.90 -11.69 4.31
N LEU A 72 -11.63 -11.12 3.12
CA LEU A 72 -11.34 -9.70 2.98
C LEU A 72 -12.49 -8.86 3.53
N LYS A 73 -12.14 -7.82 4.29
CA LYS A 73 -13.06 -6.83 4.82
C LYS A 73 -12.58 -5.44 4.43
N ALA A 74 -13.50 -4.58 4.04
CA ALA A 74 -13.22 -3.17 3.82
C ALA A 74 -12.72 -2.53 5.12
N SER A 75 -11.68 -1.72 5.01
CA SER A 75 -11.30 -0.78 6.06
C SER A 75 -12.27 0.39 6.07
N ASP A 76 -12.45 1.03 7.24
CA ASP A 76 -13.31 2.20 7.38
C ASP A 76 -12.77 3.48 6.71
N ALA A 77 -11.60 3.39 6.06
CA ALA A 77 -10.92 4.52 5.43
C ALA A 77 -11.03 4.46 3.90
N GLU A 78 -11.54 5.55 3.34
CA GLU A 78 -11.57 5.87 1.91
C GLU A 78 -10.82 7.17 1.67
N SER A 79 -10.23 7.33 0.49
CA SER A 79 -9.56 8.58 0.11
C SER A 79 -9.91 9.00 -1.31
N ASP A 80 -10.02 10.32 -1.51
CA ASP A 80 -10.21 10.99 -2.79
C ASP A 80 -8.89 10.94 -3.57
N THR A 81 -8.94 10.42 -4.78
CA THR A 81 -7.78 10.25 -5.66
C THR A 81 -7.66 11.30 -6.74
N SER A 82 -8.45 12.38 -6.76
CA SER A 82 -8.55 13.34 -7.87
C SER A 82 -7.23 13.94 -8.42
N ASP A 83 -6.09 13.86 -7.72
CA ASP A 83 -4.75 14.33 -8.17
C ASP A 83 -3.74 13.21 -8.52
N TRP A 84 -4.21 11.98 -8.75
CA TRP A 84 -3.36 10.80 -8.93
C TRP A 84 -2.44 10.79 -10.17
N ALA A 85 -2.74 11.58 -11.20
CA ALA A 85 -1.99 11.56 -12.46
C ALA A 85 -0.66 12.33 -12.40
N SER A 86 -0.40 13.11 -11.35
CA SER A 86 0.60 14.19 -11.41
C SER A 86 1.94 13.90 -10.72
N ARG A 87 2.12 12.81 -9.95
CA ARG A 87 3.41 12.59 -9.25
C ARG A 87 3.89 11.14 -9.23
N LEU A 88 4.99 10.94 -9.95
CA LEU A 88 5.91 9.79 -9.94
C LEU A 88 6.56 9.65 -8.54
N PRO A 89 7.32 8.56 -8.24
CA PRO A 89 7.83 8.31 -6.89
C PRO A 89 8.55 9.54 -6.35
N PHE A 90 8.15 9.95 -5.15
CA PHE A 90 8.49 11.26 -4.61
C PHE A 90 9.98 11.36 -4.32
N VAL A 91 10.62 12.33 -4.98
CA VAL A 91 11.93 12.87 -4.62
C VAL A 91 11.77 13.58 -3.27
N ASN A 92 12.53 13.18 -2.25
CA ASN A 92 12.61 13.99 -1.03
C ASN A 92 13.54 15.19 -1.31
N PRO A 93 13.03 16.44 -1.27
CA PRO A 93 13.82 17.62 -1.60
C PRO A 93 14.96 17.89 -0.61
N ALA A 94 14.97 17.23 0.55
CA ALA A 94 16.07 17.27 1.49
C ALA A 94 17.21 16.27 1.17
N ASP A 95 16.99 15.31 0.25
CA ASP A 95 18.02 14.37 -0.17
C ASP A 95 19.04 15.04 -1.10
N SER A 96 20.22 14.45 -1.23
CA SER A 96 21.25 14.97 -2.15
C SER A 96 20.79 14.88 -3.61
N PRO A 97 21.29 15.73 -4.54
CA PRO A 97 20.92 15.65 -5.96
C PRO A 97 21.13 14.27 -6.59
N ALA A 98 22.12 13.50 -6.11
CA ALA A 98 22.37 12.13 -6.57
C ALA A 98 21.28 11.15 -6.10
N ASP A 99 20.84 11.30 -4.85
CA ASP A 99 19.80 10.48 -4.23
C ASP A 99 18.40 10.82 -4.78
N GLN A 100 18.16 12.10 -5.05
CA GLN A 100 16.96 12.58 -5.74
C GLN A 100 16.80 11.98 -7.14
N GLY A 101 17.91 11.66 -7.82
CA GLY A 101 17.90 10.97 -9.12
C GLY A 101 17.71 9.45 -9.03
N ASN A 102 17.76 8.88 -7.82
CA ASN A 102 17.73 7.43 -7.57
C ASN A 102 16.60 7.04 -6.60
N ILE A 103 15.42 7.63 -6.78
CA ILE A 103 14.20 7.40 -5.98
C ILE A 103 13.77 5.93 -5.84
N VAL A 104 14.22 5.07 -6.75
CA VAL A 104 13.87 3.64 -6.74
C VAL A 104 14.72 2.87 -5.73
N LEU A 105 16.02 3.20 -5.62
CA LEU A 105 16.94 2.48 -4.75
C LEU A 105 17.23 3.24 -3.44
N HIS A 106 17.14 4.56 -3.45
CA HIS A 106 17.38 5.39 -2.27
C HIS A 106 16.26 5.17 -1.24
N GLY A 107 16.65 4.74 -0.03
CA GLY A 107 15.72 4.38 1.04
C GLY A 107 15.23 2.93 1.04
N MET A 108 15.69 2.10 0.10
CA MET A 108 15.57 0.65 0.24
C MET A 108 16.63 0.14 1.23
N GLN A 109 16.27 -0.82 2.07
CA GLN A 109 17.22 -1.46 2.97
C GLN A 109 18.17 -2.35 2.17
N GLU A 110 19.46 -2.03 2.15
CA GLU A 110 20.48 -2.86 1.49
C GLU A 110 20.85 -4.07 2.38
N GLY A 111 20.82 -5.28 1.82
CA GLY A 111 21.20 -6.52 2.51
C GLY A 111 20.59 -7.78 1.89
N ALA A 112 21.11 -8.96 2.27
CA ALA A 112 20.68 -10.27 1.74
C ALA A 112 19.78 -11.07 2.69
N THR A 113 19.35 -10.48 3.81
CA THR A 113 18.75 -11.22 4.94
C THR A 113 17.22 -11.16 4.96
N GLU A 114 16.59 -10.37 4.10
CA GLU A 114 15.15 -10.16 4.08
C GLU A 114 14.52 -10.73 2.81
N GLY A 115 13.39 -11.43 2.97
CA GLY A 115 12.64 -12.00 1.86
C GLY A 115 11.16 -11.73 2.06
N LEU A 116 10.49 -11.28 0.99
CA LEU A 116 9.04 -11.12 0.94
C LEU A 116 8.47 -12.16 -0.03
N LEU A 117 7.45 -12.88 0.43
CA LEU A 117 6.73 -13.88 -0.36
C LEU A 117 5.43 -13.26 -0.86
N TYR A 118 5.19 -13.32 -2.16
CA TYR A 118 4.00 -12.78 -2.80
C TYR A 118 3.31 -13.87 -3.60
N PHE A 119 1.99 -14.00 -3.42
CA PHE A 119 1.14 -14.91 -4.17
C PHE A 119 -0.23 -14.28 -4.41
N GLY A 120 -0.95 -14.77 -5.43
CA GLY A 120 -2.30 -14.29 -5.73
C GLY A 120 -2.33 -12.83 -6.21
N LEU A 121 -1.33 -12.39 -6.96
CA LEU A 121 -1.30 -11.06 -7.55
C LEU A 121 -2.10 -11.05 -8.86
N PHE A 122 -3.19 -10.29 -8.87
CA PHE A 122 -4.01 -10.09 -10.06
C PHE A 122 -4.70 -8.73 -10.00
N VAL A 123 -5.23 -8.31 -11.14
CA VAL A 123 -6.13 -7.16 -11.28
C VAL A 123 -7.42 -7.69 -11.88
N GLU A 124 -8.56 -7.31 -11.31
CA GLU A 124 -9.87 -7.67 -11.83
C GLU A 124 -10.74 -6.43 -12.04
N GLY A 125 -11.57 -6.47 -13.09
CA GLY A 125 -12.63 -5.49 -13.27
C GLY A 125 -13.88 -5.94 -12.51
N VAL A 126 -14.41 -5.09 -11.65
CA VAL A 126 -15.63 -5.34 -10.87
C VAL A 126 -16.64 -4.23 -11.13
N GLN A 127 -17.90 -4.59 -11.37
CA GLN A 127 -18.97 -3.60 -11.57
C GLN A 127 -19.76 -3.32 -10.29
N ASN A 128 -20.04 -4.35 -9.49
CA ASN A 128 -20.92 -4.23 -8.33
C ASN A 128 -20.45 -5.05 -7.12
N ARG A 129 -19.52 -6.00 -7.33
CA ARG A 129 -19.17 -6.99 -6.32
C ARG A 129 -17.70 -7.36 -6.39
N ILE A 130 -17.08 -7.52 -5.22
CA ILE A 130 -15.67 -7.87 -5.05
C ILE A 130 -15.54 -9.27 -4.47
N GLY A 131 -14.63 -10.08 -5.01
CA GLY A 131 -14.25 -11.36 -4.43
C GLY A 131 -13.54 -11.20 -3.09
N VAL A 132 -14.06 -11.83 -2.04
CA VAL A 132 -13.47 -11.74 -0.68
C VAL A 132 -12.88 -13.05 -0.17
N GLY A 133 -12.65 -14.01 -1.08
CA GLY A 133 -12.18 -15.35 -0.78
C GLY A 133 -13.29 -16.33 -0.38
N GLY A 134 -13.00 -17.62 -0.54
CA GLY A 134 -13.94 -18.71 -0.23
C GLY A 134 -15.22 -18.70 -1.08
N GLY A 135 -15.14 -18.21 -2.33
CA GLY A 135 -16.27 -18.11 -3.26
C GLY A 135 -17.32 -17.06 -2.88
N ARG A 136 -17.04 -16.19 -1.89
CA ARG A 136 -17.96 -15.12 -1.47
C ARG A 136 -17.61 -13.79 -2.10
N THR A 137 -18.60 -12.91 -2.15
CA THR A 137 -18.47 -11.56 -2.65
C THR A 137 -19.16 -10.55 -1.74
N ILE A 138 -18.67 -9.30 -1.71
CA ILE A 138 -19.32 -8.15 -1.06
C ILE A 138 -19.68 -7.09 -2.10
N LYS A 139 -20.49 -6.09 -1.74
CA LYS A 139 -20.70 -4.92 -2.62
C LYS A 139 -19.39 -4.14 -2.73
N THR A 140 -19.16 -3.52 -3.87
CA THR A 140 -18.14 -2.47 -4.00
C THR A 140 -18.39 -1.43 -2.91
N VAL A 141 -17.31 -1.01 -2.27
CA VAL A 141 -17.31 0.04 -1.25
C VAL A 141 -17.43 1.38 -1.94
#